data_AF-A0A8I0TUS7-F1
#
_entry.id   AF-A0A8I0TUS7-F1
#
_cell.length_a   1.000
_cell.length_b   1.000
_cell.length_c   1.000
_cell.angle_alpha   90.00
_cell.angle_beta   90.00
_cell.angle_gamma   90.00
#
_symmetry.space_group_name_H-M   'P 1'
#
loop_
_entity.id
_entity.type
_entity.pdbx_description
1 polymer ?
#
loop_
_entity_poly.entity_id
_entity_poly.type
_entity_poly.pdbx_seq_one_letter_code
_entity_poly.pdbx_strand_id
1 'polypeptide(L)'
;MNLIDLQGLILLVSACTKPECAPFKRWVAEVIETVQREGSYTLEEAEVQPSEPGAPVAYAMPEQVAEAIVRLEERNLQADEQLAVAQQRSIALQEQMVELQTATLAAQQAMAQAMERIADRLDALTLARPVPDTMTVPKQPTTETVLADWRERLSVTEDVWTVAVVIAPVLVEKGELRQPLEAIAARTGLSVHRVNECLRLLRKHACIHPMGAAEDGAPVYVLSRR
;
A
#
# COMPACT_ATOMS: atom_id res chain seq x y z
N MET A 1 -30.87 -38.48 -39.36
CA MET A 1 -31.97 -37.51 -39.31
C MET A 1 -32.66 -37.71 -37.97
N ASN A 2 -32.29 -36.90 -36.96
CA ASN A 2 -32.96 -36.98 -35.66
C ASN A 2 -34.30 -36.26 -35.82
N LEU A 3 -35.33 -37.03 -36.19
CA LEU A 3 -36.69 -36.56 -36.16
C LEU A 3 -37.01 -36.26 -34.69
N ILE A 4 -37.25 -35.00 -34.35
CA ILE A 4 -37.76 -34.67 -33.02
C ILE A 4 -39.17 -35.23 -32.98
N ASP A 5 -39.36 -36.34 -32.27
CA ASP A 5 -40.69 -36.85 -31.99
C ASP A 5 -41.41 -35.91 -31.01
N LEU A 6 -42.73 -36.09 -30.87
CA LEU A 6 -43.56 -35.26 -30.00
C LEU A 6 -43.02 -35.20 -28.56
N GLN A 7 -42.43 -36.30 -28.08
CA GLN A 7 -41.83 -36.39 -26.76
C GLN A 7 -40.59 -35.49 -26.65
N GLY A 8 -39.70 -35.51 -27.64
CA GLY A 8 -38.54 -34.63 -27.71
C GLY A 8 -38.91 -33.15 -27.74
N LEU A 9 -39.97 -32.79 -28.47
CA LEU A 9 -40.48 -31.42 -28.55
C LEU A 9 -40.98 -30.93 -27.18
N ILE A 10 -41.72 -31.77 -26.45
CA ILE A 10 -42.23 -31.47 -25.11
C ILE A 10 -41.08 -31.30 -24.11
N LEU A 11 -40.07 -32.17 -24.16
CA LEU A 11 -38.88 -32.06 -23.31
C LEU A 11 -38.11 -30.77 -23.59
N LEU A 12 -37.95 -30.40 -24.86
CA LEU A 12 -37.28 -29.15 -25.24
C LEU A 12 -38.02 -27.91 -24.68
N VAL A 13 -39.33 -27.83 -24.90
CA VAL A 13 -40.15 -26.69 -24.44
C VAL A 13 -40.20 -26.58 -22.92
N SER A 14 -40.29 -27.71 -22.23
CA SER A 14 -40.28 -27.73 -20.75
C SER A 14 -38.92 -27.33 -20.18
N ALA A 15 -37.81 -27.65 -20.86
CA ALA A 15 -36.47 -27.23 -20.46
C ALA A 15 -36.18 -25.74 -20.73
N CYS A 16 -36.88 -25.10 -21.66
CA CYS A 16 -36.75 -23.66 -21.88
C CYS A 16 -37.30 -22.88 -20.68
N THR A 17 -36.45 -22.27 -19.85
CA THR A 17 -36.90 -21.52 -18.66
C THR A 17 -36.94 -20.00 -18.86
N LYS A 18 -36.26 -19.49 -19.90
CA LYS A 18 -36.15 -18.05 -20.16
C LYS A 18 -37.50 -17.47 -20.60
N PRO A 19 -37.92 -16.30 -20.07
CA PRO A 19 -39.18 -15.66 -20.46
C PRO A 19 -39.19 -15.24 -21.93
N GLU A 20 -38.03 -14.91 -22.51
CA GLU A 20 -37.89 -14.54 -23.92
C GLU A 20 -38.27 -15.68 -24.88
N CYS A 21 -38.26 -16.94 -24.41
CA CYS A 21 -38.68 -18.09 -25.20
C CYS A 21 -40.22 -18.23 -25.29
N ALA A 22 -41.01 -17.35 -24.67
CA ALA A 22 -42.47 -17.44 -24.68
C ALA A 22 -43.10 -17.55 -26.09
N PRO A 23 -42.63 -16.82 -27.14
CA PRO A 23 -43.16 -16.97 -28.49
C PRO A 23 -42.94 -18.39 -29.05
N PHE A 24 -41.75 -18.95 -28.85
CA PHE A 24 -41.44 -20.33 -29.24
C PHE A 24 -42.33 -21.34 -28.51
N LYS A 25 -42.52 -21.18 -27.19
CA LYS A 25 -43.40 -22.08 -26.42
C LYS A 25 -44.85 -22.03 -26.89
N ARG A 26 -45.35 -20.84 -27.24
CA ARG A 26 -46.72 -20.66 -27.75
C ARG A 26 -46.89 -21.34 -29.11
N TRP A 27 -45.94 -21.11 -30.02
CA TRP A 27 -45.94 -21.78 -31.31
C TRP A 27 -45.91 -23.30 -31.17
N VAL A 28 -45.07 -23.86 -30.29
CA VAL A 28 -45.06 -25.31 -30.06
C VAL A 28 -46.39 -25.81 -29.48
N ALA A 29 -47.05 -25.04 -28.61
CA ALA A 29 -48.37 -25.42 -28.12
C ALA A 29 -49.40 -25.51 -29.26
N GLU A 30 -49.37 -24.58 -30.23
CA GLU A 30 -50.21 -24.61 -31.43
C GLU A 30 -49.89 -25.81 -32.34
N VAL A 31 -48.61 -26.15 -32.49
CA VAL A 31 -48.17 -27.37 -33.21
C VAL A 31 -48.75 -28.62 -32.55
N ILE A 32 -48.61 -28.74 -31.23
CA ILE A 32 -49.11 -29.90 -30.47
C ILE A 32 -50.65 -29.99 -30.58
N GLU A 33 -51.35 -28.87 -30.45
CA GLU A 33 -52.82 -28.82 -30.62
C GLU A 33 -53.22 -29.28 -32.03
N THR A 34 -52.55 -28.80 -33.06
CA THR A 34 -52.86 -29.15 -34.46
C THR A 34 -52.62 -30.63 -34.72
N VAL A 35 -51.49 -31.18 -34.26
CA VAL A 35 -51.21 -32.63 -34.36
C VAL A 35 -52.30 -33.45 -33.64
N GLN A 36 -52.78 -33.01 -32.47
CA GLN A 36 -53.84 -33.71 -31.75
C GLN A 36 -55.19 -33.66 -32.48
N ARG A 37 -55.52 -32.53 -33.13
CA ARG A 37 -56.79 -32.33 -33.83
C ARG A 37 -56.82 -32.98 -35.21
N GLU A 38 -55.73 -32.87 -35.97
CA GLU A 38 -55.67 -33.18 -37.40
C GLU A 38 -54.82 -34.43 -37.69
N GLY A 39 -54.10 -34.95 -36.68
CA GLY A 39 -53.26 -36.15 -36.78
C GLY A 39 -51.86 -35.88 -37.34
N SER A 40 -51.59 -34.69 -37.87
CA SER A 40 -50.29 -34.26 -38.38
C SER A 40 -50.13 -32.74 -38.35
N TYR A 41 -48.88 -32.29 -38.45
CA TYR A 41 -48.53 -30.89 -38.66
C TYR A 41 -47.37 -30.86 -39.65
N THR A 42 -47.43 -29.96 -40.64
CA THR A 42 -46.40 -29.82 -41.67
C THR A 42 -45.89 -28.41 -41.67
N LEU A 43 -44.57 -28.25 -41.61
CA LEU A 43 -43.93 -26.96 -41.74
C LEU A 43 -43.99 -26.52 -43.19
N GLU A 44 -44.33 -25.25 -43.42
CA GLU A 44 -44.25 -24.66 -44.75
C GLU A 44 -42.78 -24.54 -45.16
N GLU A 45 -42.48 -24.84 -46.42
CA GLU A 45 -41.14 -24.62 -46.97
C GLU A 45 -40.85 -23.13 -47.08
N ALA A 46 -39.59 -22.74 -46.83
CA ALA A 46 -39.20 -21.35 -46.99
C ALA A 46 -39.27 -20.95 -48.48
N GLU A 47 -39.72 -19.71 -48.75
CA GLU A 47 -39.77 -19.16 -50.11
C GLU A 47 -38.39 -19.19 -50.81
N VAL A 48 -37.32 -19.05 -50.01
CA VAL A 48 -35.94 -19.11 -50.46
C VAL A 48 -35.31 -20.40 -49.97
N GLN A 49 -35.01 -21.29 -50.91
CA GLN A 49 -34.28 -22.52 -50.64
C GLN A 49 -32.77 -22.33 -50.83
N PRO A 50 -31.93 -23.06 -50.08
CA PRO A 50 -30.49 -23.02 -50.29
C PRO A 50 -30.13 -23.51 -51.69
N SER A 51 -29.21 -22.81 -52.37
CA SER A 51 -28.83 -23.13 -53.76
C SER A 51 -27.75 -24.21 -53.88
N GLU A 52 -27.20 -24.67 -52.76
CA GLU A 52 -26.10 -25.65 -52.74
C GLU A 52 -26.60 -27.08 -53.00
N PRO A 53 -25.93 -27.87 -53.86
CA PRO A 53 -26.29 -29.26 -54.10
C PRO A 53 -26.21 -30.09 -52.82
N GLY A 54 -27.35 -30.65 -52.39
CA GLY A 54 -27.43 -31.47 -51.18
C GLY A 54 -27.67 -30.70 -49.88
N ALA A 55 -27.93 -29.39 -49.96
CA ALA A 55 -28.35 -28.62 -48.79
C ALA A 55 -29.71 -29.10 -48.25
N PRO A 56 -29.91 -29.06 -46.92
CA PRO A 56 -31.20 -29.40 -46.32
C PRO A 56 -32.29 -28.42 -46.77
N VAL A 57 -33.52 -28.93 -46.91
CA VAL A 57 -34.71 -28.11 -47.19
C VAL A 57 -34.91 -27.12 -46.04
N ALA A 58 -35.02 -25.84 -46.38
CA ALA A 58 -35.34 -24.80 -45.43
C ALA A 58 -36.87 -24.70 -45.25
N TYR A 59 -37.29 -24.50 -44.00
CA TYR A 59 -38.69 -24.32 -43.62
C TYR A 59 -38.92 -22.90 -43.12
N ALA A 60 -40.10 -22.37 -43.42
CA ALA A 60 -40.55 -21.08 -42.95
C ALA A 60 -40.67 -21.10 -41.42
N MET A 61 -40.05 -20.10 -40.79
CA MET A 61 -40.13 -19.89 -39.36
C MET A 61 -41.28 -18.92 -39.06
N PRO A 62 -42.09 -19.18 -38.02
CA PRO A 62 -43.12 -18.23 -37.60
C PRO A 62 -42.52 -16.86 -37.30
N GLU A 63 -43.16 -15.81 -37.80
CA GLU A 63 -42.68 -14.42 -37.70
C GLU A 63 -42.40 -14.03 -36.24
N GLN A 64 -43.25 -14.43 -35.29
CA GLN A 64 -43.07 -14.09 -33.88
C GLN A 64 -41.83 -14.77 -33.26
N VAL A 65 -41.44 -15.94 -33.77
CA VAL A 65 -40.22 -16.63 -33.35
C VAL A 65 -39.01 -16.00 -34.00
N ALA A 66 -39.08 -15.66 -35.30
CA ALA A 66 -38.02 -14.96 -36.02
C ALA A 66 -37.71 -13.60 -35.36
N GLU A 67 -38.72 -12.79 -35.08
CA GLU A 67 -38.57 -11.51 -34.38
C GLU A 67 -37.96 -11.69 -32.98
N ALA A 68 -38.37 -12.70 -32.23
CA ALA A 68 -37.84 -12.97 -30.90
C ALA A 68 -36.35 -13.32 -30.96
N ILE A 69 -35.92 -14.09 -31.97
CA ILE A 69 -34.52 -14.39 -32.23
C ILE A 69 -33.77 -13.11 -32.59
N VAL A 70 -34.27 -12.30 -33.52
CA VAL A 70 -33.61 -11.03 -33.91
C VAL A 70 -33.42 -10.11 -32.70
N ARG A 71 -34.45 -9.92 -31.86
CA ARG A 71 -34.33 -9.12 -30.63
C ARG A 71 -33.32 -9.69 -29.64
N LEU A 72 -33.21 -11.03 -29.56
CA LEU A 72 -32.23 -11.70 -28.71
C LEU A 72 -30.81 -11.49 -29.25
N GLU A 73 -30.60 -11.63 -30.56
CA GLU A 73 -29.31 -11.40 -31.21
C GLU A 73 -28.86 -9.94 -31.09
N GLU A 74 -29.76 -8.98 -31.28
CA GLU A 74 -29.45 -7.55 -31.05
C GLU A 74 -29.00 -7.29 -29.61
N ARG A 75 -29.71 -7.86 -28.63
CA ARG A 75 -29.31 -7.76 -27.22
C ARG A 75 -27.95 -8.42 -26.94
N ASN A 76 -27.69 -9.59 -27.54
CA ASN A 76 -26.42 -10.28 -27.38
C ASN A 76 -25.27 -9.44 -27.97
N LEU A 77 -25.47 -8.88 -29.17
CA LEU A 77 -24.48 -8.02 -29.82
C LEU A 77 -24.16 -6.80 -28.95
N GLN A 78 -25.18 -6.14 -28.39
CA GLN A 78 -24.98 -5.02 -27.46
C GLN A 78 -24.22 -5.43 -26.20
N ALA A 79 -24.51 -6.62 -25.65
CA ALA A 79 -23.81 -7.12 -24.47
C ALA A 79 -22.34 -7.43 -24.79
N ASP A 80 -22.06 -8.00 -25.95
CA ASP A 80 -20.70 -8.30 -26.41
C ASP A 80 -19.89 -7.02 -26.67
N GLU A 81 -20.52 -6.00 -27.26
CA GLU A 81 -19.90 -4.67 -27.43
C GLU A 81 -19.52 -4.04 -26.08
N GLN A 82 -20.44 -4.09 -25.10
CA GLN A 82 -20.17 -3.58 -23.75
C GLN A 82 -19.03 -4.34 -23.06
N LEU A 83 -18.99 -5.66 -23.22
CA LEU A 83 -17.92 -6.49 -22.69
C LEU A 83 -16.56 -6.13 -23.33
N ALA A 84 -16.52 -5.95 -24.65
CA ALA A 84 -15.31 -5.54 -25.36
C ALA A 84 -14.79 -4.18 -24.86
N VAL A 85 -15.68 -3.20 -24.67
CA VAL A 85 -15.31 -1.88 -24.11
C VAL A 85 -14.78 -2.02 -22.69
N ALA A 86 -15.41 -2.84 -21.84
CA ALA A 86 -14.94 -3.06 -20.47
C ALA A 86 -13.55 -3.72 -20.44
N GLN A 87 -13.31 -4.70 -21.31
CA GLN A 87 -12.01 -5.36 -21.45
C GLN A 87 -10.92 -4.38 -21.88
N GLN A 88 -11.19 -3.55 -22.89
CA GLN A 88 -10.24 -2.53 -23.34
C GLN A 88 -9.87 -1.55 -22.22
N ARG A 89 -10.86 -1.08 -21.44
CA ARG A 89 -10.62 -0.23 -20.27
C ARG A 89 -9.77 -0.93 -19.21
N SER A 90 -10.02 -2.21 -18.95
CA SER A 90 -9.22 -3.00 -18.00
C SER A 90 -7.77 -3.12 -18.45
N ILE A 91 -7.52 -3.38 -19.74
CA ILE A 91 -6.16 -3.48 -20.29
C ILE A 91 -5.45 -2.12 -20.14
N ALA A 92 -6.10 -1.03 -20.51
CA ALA A 92 -5.52 0.31 -20.38
C ALA A 92 -5.14 0.66 -18.92
N LEU A 93 -5.99 0.29 -17.95
CA LEU A 93 -5.67 0.47 -16.53
C LEU A 93 -4.50 -0.40 -16.07
N GLN A 94 -4.42 -1.64 -16.55
CA GLN A 94 -3.29 -2.53 -16.25
C GLN A 94 -1.98 -1.98 -16.81
N GLU A 95 -1.99 -1.47 -18.04
CA GLU A 95 -0.83 -0.82 -18.66
C GLU A 95 -0.35 0.39 -17.84
N GLN A 96 -1.27 1.28 -17.44
CA GLN A 96 -0.95 2.42 -16.58
C GLN A 96 -0.38 1.99 -15.22
N MET A 97 -0.92 0.92 -14.62
CA MET A 97 -0.40 0.38 -13.37
C MET A 97 1.03 -0.16 -13.52
N VAL A 98 1.31 -0.86 -14.63
CA VAL A 98 2.66 -1.35 -14.95
C VAL A 98 3.62 -0.18 -15.19
N GLU A 99 3.19 0.87 -15.89
CA GLU A 99 4.01 2.07 -16.11
C GLU A 99 4.34 2.76 -14.78
N LEU A 100 3.35 2.92 -13.88
CA LEU A 100 3.60 3.49 -12.55
C LEU A 100 4.54 2.62 -11.70
N GLN A 101 4.39 1.29 -11.77
CA GLN A 101 5.28 0.37 -11.07
C GLN A 101 6.72 0.47 -11.60
N THR A 102 6.91 0.52 -12.92
CA THR A 102 8.25 0.66 -13.52
C THR A 102 8.88 2.00 -13.18
N ALA A 103 8.12 3.11 -13.22
CA ALA A 103 8.59 4.42 -12.79
C ALA A 103 8.98 4.44 -11.31
N THR A 104 8.19 3.78 -10.45
CA THR A 104 8.48 3.66 -9.01
C THR A 104 9.76 2.85 -8.76
N LEU A 105 9.94 1.72 -9.46
CA LEU A 105 11.15 0.91 -9.39
C LEU A 105 12.38 1.71 -9.86
N ALA A 106 12.27 2.47 -10.95
CA ALA A 106 13.35 3.33 -11.41
C ALA A 106 13.70 4.42 -10.40
N ALA A 107 12.71 5.03 -9.75
CA ALA A 107 12.94 6.00 -8.68
C ALA A 107 13.65 5.37 -7.47
N GLN A 108 13.23 4.16 -7.06
CA GLN A 108 13.90 3.42 -5.97
C GLN A 108 15.35 3.08 -6.32
N GLN A 109 15.63 2.65 -7.56
CA GLN A 109 16.99 2.38 -8.03
C GLN A 109 17.85 3.66 -8.02
N ALA A 110 17.31 4.78 -8.49
CA ALA A 110 18.02 6.05 -8.46
C ALA A 110 18.32 6.51 -7.02
N MET A 111 17.39 6.31 -6.09
CA MET A 111 17.60 6.58 -4.66
C MET A 111 18.70 5.67 -4.08
N ALA A 112 18.68 4.37 -4.39
CA ALA A 112 19.71 3.42 -3.94
C ALA A 112 21.10 3.83 -4.44
N GLN A 113 21.23 4.18 -5.73
CA GLN A 113 22.48 4.67 -6.32
C GLN A 113 22.94 6.02 -5.73
N ALA A 114 22.00 6.89 -5.36
CA ALA A 114 22.35 8.13 -4.67
C ALA A 114 22.88 7.85 -3.25
N MET A 115 22.26 6.91 -2.54
CA MET A 115 22.71 6.47 -1.22
C MET A 115 24.10 5.83 -1.27
N GLU A 116 24.36 4.98 -2.26
CA GLU A 116 25.68 4.37 -2.51
C GLU A 116 26.75 5.44 -2.75
N ARG A 117 26.48 6.43 -3.62
CA ARG A 117 27.40 7.56 -3.84
C ARG A 117 27.64 8.41 -2.58
N ILE A 118 26.63 8.55 -1.72
CA ILE A 118 26.79 9.25 -0.44
C ILE A 118 27.70 8.43 0.48
N ALA A 119 27.51 7.11 0.56
CA ALA A 119 28.35 6.21 1.32
C ALA A 119 29.80 6.25 0.83
N ASP A 120 30.04 6.14 -0.48
CA ASP A 120 31.38 6.23 -1.07
C ASP A 120 32.09 7.55 -0.76
N ARG A 121 31.35 8.68 -0.77
CA ARG A 121 31.91 9.98 -0.40
C ARG A 121 32.19 10.08 1.09
N LEU A 122 31.36 9.48 1.94
CA LEU A 122 31.61 9.43 3.36
C LEU A 122 32.87 8.60 3.65
N ASP A 123 33.02 7.44 2.99
CA ASP A 123 34.23 6.61 3.07
C ASP A 123 35.46 7.33 2.51
N ALA A 124 35.32 8.08 1.42
CA ALA A 124 36.41 8.92 0.94
C ALA A 124 36.78 10.02 1.94
N LEU A 125 35.83 10.60 2.68
CA LEU A 125 36.13 11.60 3.71
C LEU A 125 36.73 10.99 4.98
N THR A 126 36.37 9.75 5.34
CA THR A 126 37.01 9.02 6.44
C THR A 126 38.44 8.62 6.08
N LEU A 127 38.69 8.22 4.82
CA LEU A 127 40.02 7.85 4.31
C LEU A 127 40.90 9.06 3.95
N ALA A 128 40.32 10.14 3.44
CA ALA A 128 41.03 11.35 3.01
C ALA A 128 41.17 12.39 4.12
N ARG A 129 40.78 12.10 5.36
CA ARG A 129 41.29 12.84 6.52
C ARG A 129 42.82 12.67 6.49
N PRO A 130 43.60 13.69 6.10
CA PRO A 130 45.04 13.62 6.31
C PRO A 130 45.17 13.62 7.83
N VAL A 131 45.67 12.53 8.40
CA VAL A 131 46.13 12.51 9.78
C VAL A 131 47.17 13.62 9.87
N PRO A 132 46.93 14.74 10.60
CA PRO A 132 48.07 15.48 11.11
C PRO A 132 48.76 14.49 12.03
N ASP A 133 50.04 14.23 11.79
CA ASP A 133 50.92 13.47 12.67
C ASP A 133 50.92 14.08 14.07
N THR A 134 49.92 13.71 14.86
CA THR A 134 49.91 13.75 16.31
C THR A 134 49.03 12.60 16.73
N MET A 135 49.64 11.42 16.88
CA MET A 135 49.08 10.34 17.70
C MET A 135 48.76 10.91 19.07
N THR A 136 47.51 11.28 19.29
CA THR A 136 46.93 11.39 20.62
C THR A 136 45.82 10.38 20.69
N VAL A 137 46.07 9.34 21.49
CA VAL A 137 45.09 8.42 22.07
C VAL A 137 43.79 9.20 22.34
N PRO A 138 42.57 8.69 22.03
CA PRO A 138 41.34 9.38 22.39
C PRO A 138 41.32 9.55 23.91
N LYS A 139 41.72 10.74 24.36
CA LYS A 139 41.79 11.11 25.76
C LYS A 139 40.34 11.10 26.23
N GLN A 140 40.00 10.20 27.14
CA GLN A 140 38.71 10.23 27.81
C GLN A 140 38.43 11.69 28.21
N PRO A 141 37.22 12.22 27.92
CA PRO A 141 36.91 13.62 28.19
C PRO A 141 37.16 13.87 29.67
N THR A 142 38.16 14.69 29.99
CA THR A 142 38.45 15.06 31.38
C THR A 142 37.37 16.03 31.86
N THR A 143 37.12 16.05 33.16
CA THR A 143 36.18 17.03 33.76
C THR A 143 36.46 18.46 33.31
N GLU A 144 37.74 18.83 33.19
CA GLU A 144 38.18 20.15 32.73
C GLU A 144 37.78 20.44 31.28
N THR A 145 37.89 19.46 30.37
CA THR A 145 37.49 19.64 28.96
C THR A 145 35.98 19.71 28.81
N VAL A 146 35.22 18.95 29.60
CA VAL A 146 33.75 19.04 29.64
C VAL A 146 33.29 20.39 30.17
N LEU A 147 33.90 20.88 31.25
CA LEU A 147 33.58 22.19 31.81
C LEU A 147 33.94 23.32 30.84
N ALA A 148 35.08 23.25 30.15
CA ALA A 148 35.46 24.23 29.14
C ALA A 148 34.44 24.30 27.99
N ASP A 149 34.01 23.15 27.44
CA ASP A 149 32.99 23.08 26.39
C ASP A 149 31.63 23.63 26.86
N TRP A 150 31.23 23.32 28.09
CA TRP A 150 30.00 23.86 28.66
C TRP A 150 30.07 25.37 28.89
N ARG A 151 31.24 25.89 29.27
CA ARG A 151 31.46 27.33 29.46
C ARG A 151 31.31 28.13 28.17
N GLU A 152 31.62 27.54 27.01
CA GLU A 152 31.36 28.16 25.70
C GLU A 152 29.87 28.19 25.33
N ARG A 153 29.08 27.24 25.83
CA ARG A 153 27.67 27.04 25.44
C ARG A 153 26.66 27.66 26.40
N LEU A 154 27.03 27.85 27.67
CA LEU A 154 26.13 28.33 28.72
C LEU A 154 26.22 29.86 28.88
N SER A 155 25.06 30.50 29.01
CA SER A 155 24.97 31.89 29.45
C SER A 155 25.29 31.98 30.95
N VAL A 156 26.21 32.87 31.32
CA VAL A 156 26.81 32.99 32.66
C VAL A 156 25.78 33.33 33.73
N THR A 157 25.21 32.30 34.37
CA THR A 157 24.56 32.43 35.68
C THR A 157 25.33 31.58 36.69
N GLU A 158 25.67 32.19 37.83
CA GLU A 158 26.53 31.61 38.88
C GLU A 158 25.97 30.27 39.41
N ASP A 159 24.64 30.17 39.53
CA ASP A 159 23.97 28.96 40.01
C ASP A 159 24.11 27.79 39.03
N VAL A 160 24.02 28.04 37.71
CA VAL A 160 24.13 27.00 36.69
C VAL A 160 25.56 26.45 36.68
N TRP A 161 26.55 27.32 36.85
CA TRP A 161 27.94 26.89 36.94
C TRP A 161 28.23 26.11 38.23
N THR A 162 27.63 26.52 39.35
CA THR A 162 27.70 25.79 40.62
C THR A 162 27.18 24.36 40.48
N VAL A 163 26.05 24.17 39.78
CA VAL A 163 25.52 22.84 39.48
C VAL A 163 26.42 22.08 38.50
N ALA A 164 26.91 22.74 37.44
CA ALA A 164 27.76 22.14 36.42
C ALA A 164 29.06 21.53 36.99
N VAL A 165 29.75 22.25 37.87
CA VAL A 165 31.00 21.78 38.52
C VAL A 165 30.75 20.55 39.40
N VAL A 166 29.56 20.44 40.01
CA VAL A 166 29.21 19.30 40.87
C VAL A 166 28.87 18.04 40.08
N ILE A 167 28.25 18.18 38.90
CA ILE A 167 27.79 17.04 38.10
C ILE A 167 28.79 16.58 37.03
N ALA A 168 29.62 17.47 36.48
CA ALA A 168 30.57 17.14 35.42
C ALA A 168 31.56 16.01 35.80
N PRO A 169 32.15 15.97 37.02
CA PRO A 169 33.02 14.87 37.41
C PRO A 169 32.28 13.53 37.45
N VAL A 170 31.05 13.51 37.97
CA VAL A 170 30.22 12.30 38.07
C VAL A 170 29.90 11.77 36.68
N LEU A 171 29.56 12.66 35.75
CA LEU A 171 29.26 12.33 34.36
C LEU A 171 30.49 11.83 33.58
N VAL A 172 31.69 12.30 33.91
CA VAL A 172 32.96 11.81 33.33
C VAL A 172 33.35 10.45 33.89
N GLU A 173 33.26 10.26 35.21
CA GLU A 173 33.68 9.02 35.88
C GLU A 173 32.68 7.88 35.68
N LYS A 174 31.38 8.16 35.79
CA LYS A 174 30.33 7.14 35.76
C LYS A 174 29.60 7.06 34.42
N GLY A 175 29.79 8.05 33.53
CA GLY A 175 29.09 8.14 32.24
C GLY A 175 27.64 8.63 32.35
N GLU A 176 27.04 8.57 33.54
CA GLU A 176 25.65 8.92 33.81
C GLU A 176 25.47 9.52 35.21
N LEU A 177 24.49 10.42 35.32
CA LEU A 177 24.05 11.03 36.57
C LEU A 177 22.71 10.41 36.97
N ARG A 178 22.72 9.52 37.98
CA ARG A 178 21.55 8.85 38.57
C ARG A 178 21.24 9.32 39.99
N GLN A 179 21.43 10.61 40.29
CA GLN A 179 21.27 11.12 41.65
C GLN A 179 19.94 11.87 41.79
N PRO A 180 19.22 11.71 42.92
CA PRO A 180 18.02 12.50 43.19
C PRO A 180 18.39 13.98 43.30
N LEU A 181 17.45 14.87 42.96
CA LEU A 181 17.68 16.32 42.91
C LEU A 181 18.07 16.88 44.28
N GLU A 182 17.59 16.25 45.36
CA GLU A 182 17.90 16.55 46.75
C GLU A 182 19.38 16.35 47.08
N ALA A 183 20.02 15.33 46.50
CA ALA A 183 21.44 15.07 46.70
C ALA A 183 22.32 16.13 46.00
N ILE A 184 21.88 16.62 44.84
CA ILE A 184 22.56 17.72 44.11
C ILE A 184 22.34 19.04 44.86
N ALA A 185 21.13 19.29 45.35
CA ALA A 185 20.80 20.45 46.19
C ALA A 185 21.65 20.50 47.46
N ALA A 186 21.81 19.38 48.17
CA ALA A 186 22.65 19.30 49.37
C ALA A 186 24.13 19.62 49.09
N ARG A 187 24.65 19.23 47.92
CA ARG A 187 26.05 19.49 47.52
C ARG A 187 26.30 20.90 46.97
N THR A 188 25.27 21.54 46.43
CA THR A 188 25.36 22.87 45.82
C THR A 188 24.89 23.99 46.77
N GLY A 189 24.17 23.67 47.84
CA GLY A 189 23.54 24.64 48.73
C GLY A 189 22.33 25.34 48.11
N LEU A 190 21.89 24.92 46.92
CA LEU A 190 20.75 25.48 46.20
C LEU A 190 19.46 24.74 46.58
N SER A 191 18.31 25.41 46.42
CA SER A 191 17.02 24.73 46.57
C SER A 191 16.79 23.73 45.43
N VAL A 192 16.02 22.67 45.68
CA VAL A 192 15.66 21.64 44.68
C VAL A 192 15.04 22.26 43.42
N HIS A 193 14.19 23.27 43.59
CA HIS A 193 13.59 24.00 42.47
C HIS A 193 14.65 24.71 41.60
N ARG A 194 15.64 25.36 42.22
CA ARG A 194 16.71 26.07 41.51
C ARG A 194 17.66 25.11 40.79
N VAL A 195 17.96 23.96 41.40
CA VAL A 195 18.72 22.87 40.73
C VAL A 195 17.97 22.36 39.49
N ASN A 196 16.67 22.16 39.58
CA ASN A 196 15.86 21.71 38.45
C ASN A 196 15.88 22.72 37.28
N GLU A 197 15.74 24.03 37.55
CA GLU A 197 15.89 25.06 36.52
C GLU A 197 17.31 25.09 35.92
N CYS A 198 18.36 24.87 36.73
CA CYS A 198 19.73 24.78 36.23
C CYS A 198 19.93 23.57 35.28
N LEU A 199 19.40 22.40 35.64
CA LEU A 199 19.44 21.21 34.78
C LEU A 199 18.62 21.40 33.49
N ARG A 200 17.50 22.14 33.56
CA ARG A 200 16.71 22.52 32.39
C ARG A 200 17.52 23.38 31.42
N LEU A 201 18.29 24.33 31.93
CA LEU A 201 19.20 25.16 31.14
C LEU A 201 20.34 24.32 30.53
N LEU A 202 20.97 23.45 31.32
CA LEU A 202 22.01 22.53 30.81
C LEU A 202 21.50 21.63 29.67
N ARG A 203 20.25 21.17 29.75
CA ARG A 203 19.60 20.42 28.65
C ARG A 203 19.35 21.31 27.43
N LYS A 204 18.83 22.53 27.62
CA LYS A 204 18.55 23.47 26.52
C LYS A 204 19.80 23.81 25.71
N HIS A 205 20.96 23.89 26.37
CA HIS A 205 22.24 24.20 25.74
C HIS A 205 23.02 22.95 25.28
N ALA A 206 22.36 21.78 25.25
CA ALA A 206 22.95 20.51 24.83
C ALA A 206 24.23 20.14 25.60
N CYS A 207 24.26 20.44 26.91
CA CYS A 207 25.30 19.97 27.83
C CYS A 207 24.99 18.54 28.31
N ILE A 208 23.71 18.26 28.62
CA ILE A 208 23.23 16.95 29.10
C ILE A 208 21.98 16.47 28.34
N HIS A 209 21.83 15.16 28.16
CA HIS A 209 20.64 14.52 27.60
C HIS A 209 19.94 13.60 28.62
N PRO A 210 18.61 13.63 28.73
CA PRO A 210 17.86 12.66 29.54
C PRO A 210 17.87 11.29 28.86
N MET A 211 18.26 10.24 29.59
CA MET A 211 18.30 8.85 29.10
C MET A 211 17.17 7.98 29.69
N GLY A 212 16.40 8.51 30.66
CA GLY A 212 15.26 7.82 31.27
C GLY A 212 15.10 8.20 32.74
N ALA A 213 14.38 7.35 33.49
CA ALA A 213 14.34 7.39 34.95
C ALA A 213 15.00 6.12 35.51
N ALA A 214 15.72 6.24 36.61
CA ALA A 214 16.27 5.11 37.34
C ALA A 214 15.14 4.35 38.08
N GLU A 215 15.43 3.15 38.59
CA GLU A 215 14.45 2.30 39.28
C GLU A 215 13.82 2.97 40.52
N ASP A 216 14.50 3.98 41.08
CA ASP A 216 14.06 4.82 42.18
C ASP A 216 13.24 6.06 41.75
N GLY A 217 12.99 6.22 40.44
CA GLY A 217 12.27 7.36 39.87
C GLY A 217 13.11 8.61 39.62
N ALA A 218 14.42 8.60 39.90
CA ALA A 218 15.29 9.75 39.65
C ALA A 218 15.62 9.90 38.15
N PRO A 219 15.60 11.11 37.57
CA PRO A 219 15.95 11.31 36.17
C PRO A 219 17.42 10.99 35.90
N VAL A 220 17.70 10.17 34.88
CA VAL A 220 19.06 9.79 34.46
C VAL A 220 19.53 10.72 33.34
N TYR A 221 20.66 11.39 33.57
CA TYR A 221 21.28 12.27 32.57
C TYR A 221 22.63 11.74 32.09
N VAL A 222 22.95 11.92 30.81
CA VAL A 222 24.26 11.60 30.22
C VAL A 222 24.88 12.82 29.53
N LEU A 223 26.20 12.77 29.32
CA LEU A 223 26.90 13.79 28.54
C LEU A 223 26.43 13.79 27.09
N SER A 224 26.19 14.98 26.56
CA SER A 224 25.93 15.16 25.14
C SER A 224 27.26 15.11 24.39
N ARG A 225 27.63 13.95 23.83
CA ARG A 225 28.79 13.86 22.94
C ARG A 225 28.40 14.45 21.58
N ARG A 226 29.17 15.45 21.13
CA ARG A 226 29.18 15.88 19.73
C ARG A 226 29.85 14.82 18.87
#